data_AF-A0A2D7JNN6-F1
#
_entry.id   AF-A0A2D7JNN6-F1
#
_cell.length_a   1.000
_cell.length_b   1.000
_cell.length_c   1.000
_cell.angle_alpha   90.00
_cell.angle_beta   90.00
_cell.angle_gamma   90.00
#
_symmetry.space_group_name_H-M   'P 1'
#
loop_
_entity.id
_entity.type
_entity.pdbx_description
1 polymer ?
#
loop_
_entity_poly.entity_id
_entity_poly.type
_entity_poly.pdbx_seq_one_letter_code
_entity_poly.pdbx_strand_id
1 'polypeptide(L)' 'MRLDDKVTVHCTDTEKDIPGTVLRIRGKFVDVAVGDLILHLSQTKPGIWVGSQAGMEFVVKAAHNR' A
#
# COMPACT_ATOMS: atom_id res chain seq x y z
N MET A 1 0.59 5.33 9.51
CA MET A 1 1.32 5.45 8.24
C MET A 1 1.88 6.84 8.13
N ARG A 2 3.18 6.95 7.85
CA ARG A 2 3.98 8.15 7.69
C ARG A 2 4.94 7.96 6.50
N LEU A 3 5.57 9.03 6.06
CA LEU A 3 6.62 8.97 5.04
C LEU A 3 7.76 8.06 5.51
N ASP A 4 8.34 7.30 4.58
CA ASP A 4 9.42 6.33 4.79
C ASP A 4 9.07 5.10 5.68
N ASP A 5 7.82 4.98 6.15
CA ASP A 5 7.35 3.78 6.85
C ASP A 5 7.53 2.54 5.97
N LYS A 6 8.05 1.46 6.57
CA LYS A 6 8.00 0.12 5.99
C LYS A 6 6.60 -0.45 6.22
N VAL A 7 5.98 -0.93 5.15
CA VAL A 7 4.63 -1.49 5.15
C VAL A 7 4.63 -2.85 4.46
N THR A 8 3.68 -3.70 4.83
CA THR A 8 3.39 -4.91 4.05
C THR A 8 2.31 -4.58 3.03
N VAL A 9 2.60 -4.85 1.76
CA VAL A 9 1.66 -4.78 0.65
C VAL A 9 1.20 -6.20 0.34
N HIS A 10 -0.11 -6.43 0.39
CA HIS A 10 -0.71 -7.70 0.05
C HIS A 10 -1.25 -7.65 -1.38
N CYS A 11 -0.84 -8.58 -2.24
CA CYS A 11 -1.39 -8.76 -3.58
C CYS A 11 -2.49 -9.82 -3.55
N THR A 12 -3.73 -9.42 -3.81
CA THR A 12 -4.91 -10.30 -3.69
C THR A 12 -4.99 -11.36 -4.78
N ASP A 13 -4.41 -11.10 -5.96
CA ASP A 13 -4.43 -12.06 -7.06
C ASP A 13 -3.47 -13.23 -6.85
N THR A 14 -2.37 -12.99 -6.12
CA THR A 14 -1.32 -13.99 -5.88
C THR A 14 -1.24 -14.46 -4.43
N GLU A 15 -2.01 -13.85 -3.53
CA GLU A 15 -2.00 -14.08 -2.08
C GLU A 15 -0.60 -13.90 -1.46
N LYS A 16 0.20 -13.00 -2.04
CA LYS A 16 1.58 -12.73 -1.60
C LYS A 16 1.69 -11.41 -0.87
N ASP A 17 2.46 -11.45 0.20
CA ASP A 17 2.86 -10.27 0.95
C ASP A 17 4.25 -9.82 0.50
N ILE A 18 4.39 -8.51 0.24
CA ILE A 18 5.60 -7.90 -0.29
C ILE A 18 5.95 -6.68 0.57
N PRO A 19 7.21 -6.53 1.04
CA PRO A 19 7.61 -5.33 1.76
C PRO A 19 7.60 -4.12 0.82
N GLY A 20 7.06 -3.01 1.32
CA GLY A 20 7.03 -1.73 0.62
C GLY A 20 7.48 -0.57 1.49
N THR A 21 7.76 0.57 0.86
CA THR A 21 8.14 1.83 1.54
C THR A 21 7.21 2.95 1.12
N VAL A 22 6.66 3.68 2.08
CA VAL A 22 5.77 4.82 1.80
C VAL A 22 6.59 6.00 1.26
N LEU A 23 6.37 6.37 0.00
CA LEU A 23 7.08 7.46 -0.67
C LEU A 23 6.33 8.78 -0.64
N ARG A 24 5.00 8.73 -0.54
CA ARG A 24 4.16 9.94 -0.56
C ARG A 24 2.84 9.69 0.13
N ILE A 25 2.34 10.71 0.83
CA ILE A 25 0.99 10.75 1.39
C ILE A 25 0.32 12.04 0.93
N ARG A 26 -0.86 11.94 0.32
CA ARG A 26 -1.67 13.08 -0.17
C ARG A 26 -3.14 12.86 0.17
N GLY A 27 -3.57 13.36 1.33
CA GLY A 27 -4.94 13.17 1.81
C GLY A 27 -5.27 11.68 1.93
N LYS A 28 -6.20 11.20 1.09
CA LYS A 28 -6.61 9.78 1.03
C LYS A 28 -5.70 8.91 0.14
N PHE A 29 -4.69 9.49 -0.50
CA PHE A 29 -3.81 8.75 -1.41
C PHE A 29 -2.43 8.51 -0.78
N VAL A 30 -1.81 7.39 -1.14
CA VAL A 30 -0.45 7.04 -0.76
C VAL A 30 0.25 6.36 -1.94
N ASP A 31 1.50 6.74 -2.17
CA ASP A 31 2.39 6.05 -3.10
C ASP A 31 3.33 5.13 -2.29
N VAL A 32 3.40 3.84 -2.62
CA VAL A 32 4.27 2.85 -1.96
C VAL A 32 5.24 2.24 -2.98
N ALA A 33 6.53 2.29 -2.69
CA ALA A 33 7.54 1.58 -3.47
C ALA A 33 7.56 0.10 -3.09
N VAL A 34 7.54 -0.79 -4.07
CA VAL A 34 7.71 -2.24 -3.93
C VAL A 34 8.75 -2.69 -4.96
N GLY A 35 10.00 -2.88 -4.52
CA GLY A 35 11.12 -2.98 -5.46
C GLY A 35 11.22 -1.72 -6.34
N ASP A 36 11.25 -1.90 -7.66
CA ASP A 36 11.29 -0.80 -8.63
C ASP A 36 9.88 -0.28 -9.02
N LEU A 37 8.82 -0.89 -8.48
CA LEU A 37 7.43 -0.52 -8.75
C LEU A 37 6.95 0.55 -7.77
N ILE A 38 6.21 1.55 -8.25
CA ILE A 38 5.48 2.49 -7.40
C ILE A 38 3.99 2.21 -7.53
N LEU A 39 3.39 1.74 -6.43
CA LEU A 39 1.96 1.51 -6.32
C LEU A 39 1.25 2.80 -5.90
N HIS A 40 0.24 3.20 -6.67
CA HIS A 40 -0.63 4.33 -6.34
C HIS A 40 -1.89 3.80 -5.65
N LEU A 41 -2.02 4.03 -4.34
CA LEU A 41 -3.10 3.50 -3.54
C LEU A 41 -4.03 4.61 -3.05
N SER A 42 -5.32 4.31 -2.96
CA SER A 42 -6.35 5.21 -2.46
C SER A 42 -7.04 4.60 -1.23
N GLN A 43 -7.36 5.42 -0.25
CA GLN A 43 -7.98 4.98 0.99
C GLN A 43 -9.46 4.66 0.75
N THR A 44 -9.81 3.38 0.82
CA THR A 44 -11.19 2.91 0.65
C THR A 44 -11.94 2.84 1.98
N LYS A 45 -11.22 2.56 3.07
CA LYS A 45 -11.71 2.58 4.46
C LYS A 45 -10.63 3.15 5.38
N PRO A 46 -10.97 3.68 6.57
CA PRO A 46 -9.97 4.11 7.53
C PRO A 46 -8.91 3.03 7.76
N GLY A 47 -7.65 3.36 7.53
CA GLY A 47 -6.53 2.43 7.67
C GLY A 47 -6.38 1.38 6.55
N ILE A 48 -7.17 1.44 5.46
CA ILE A 48 -7.08 0.49 4.33
C ILE A 48 -6.93 1.27 3.03
N TRP A 49 -5.86 0.98 2.30
CA TRP A 49 -5.57 1.55 1.00
C TRP A 49 -5.51 0.46 -0.06
N VAL A 50 -6.14 0.74 -1.21
CA VAL A 50 -6.24 -0.20 -2.33
C VAL A 50 -5.81 0.52 -3.61
N GLY A 51 -5.09 -0.19 -4.46
CA GLY A 51 -4.77 0.25 -5.81
C GLY A 51 -4.52 -0.95 -6.71
N SER A 52 -4.50 -0.71 -8.01
CA SER A 52 -4.28 -1.75 -8.99
C SER A 52 -3.19 -1.35 -9.97
N GLN A 53 -2.41 -2.34 -10.41
CA GLN A 53 -1.37 -2.15 -11.41
C GLN A 53 -1.15 -3.44 -12.19
N ALA A 54 -1.03 -3.31 -13.52
CA ALA A 54 -0.86 -4.45 -14.43
C ALA A 54 -1.92 -5.56 -14.28
N GLY A 55 -3.16 -5.19 -13.94
CA GLY A 55 -4.27 -6.13 -13.76
C GLY A 55 -4.34 -6.82 -12.40
N MET A 56 -3.42 -6.51 -11.47
CA MET A 56 -3.43 -7.03 -10.10
C MET A 56 -3.91 -5.96 -9.11
N GLU A 57 -4.57 -6.38 -8.05
CA GLU A 57 -4.96 -5.54 -6.91
C GLU A 57 -3.98 -5.70 -5.74
N PHE A 58 -3.71 -4.57 -5.08
CA PHE A 58 -2.79 -4.44 -3.97
C PHE A 58 -3.47 -3.71 -2.81
N VAL A 59 -3.25 -4.23 -1.60
CA VAL A 59 -3.84 -3.72 -0.36
C VAL A 59 -2.75 -3.41 0.66
N VAL A 60 -2.84 -2.23 1.27
CA VAL A 60 -2.04 -1.87 2.45
C VAL A 60 -2.98 -1.59 3.60
N LYS A 61 -2.67 -2.16 4.77
CA LYS A 61 -3.39 -1.90 6.02
C LYS A 61 -2.45 -1.18 6.99
N ALA A 62 -2.92 -0.10 7.61
CA ALA A 62 -2.20 0.48 8.74
C ALA A 62 -2.21 -0.52 9.89
N ALA A 63 -1.07 -0.72 10.54
CA ALA A 63 -1.03 -1.47 11.79
C ALA A 63 -1.93 -0.75 12.81
N HIS A 64 -2.97 -1.44 13.27
CA HIS A 64 -3.65 -1.07 14.49
C HIS A 64 -2.72 -1.49 15.64
N ASN A 65 -1.84 -0.59 16.08
CA ASN A 65 -1.27 -0.75 17.42
C ASN A 65 -2.44 -0.59 18.39
N ARG A 66 -2.88 -1.70 19.00
CA ARG A 66 -3.65 -1.68 20.24
C ARG A 66 -2.71 -1.43 21.40
#